data_AF-A0A0A2BKN8-F1
#
_entry.id   AF-A0A0A2BKN8-F1
#
_cell.length_a   1.000
_cell.length_b   1.000
_cell.length_c   1.000
_cell.angle_alpha   90.00
_cell.angle_beta   90.00
_cell.angle_gamma   90.00
#
_symmetry.space_group_name_H-M   'P 1'
#
loop_
_entity.id
_entity.type
_entity.pdbx_description
1 polymer ?
#
loop_
_entity_poly.entity_id
_entity_poly.type
_entity_poly.pdbx_seq_one_letter_code
_entity_poly.pdbx_strand_id
1 'polypeptide(L)'
;MGEARRRAQENLGPRKVKTIKKSKEEESSRIIEWLPITQRQREQFIDLTIKGGWVGIGILVLVWVVVRILGPAAGWWIPADLR
;
A
#
# COMPACT_ATOMS: atom_id res chain seq x y z
N MET A 1 6.28 31.45 21.52
CA MET A 1 5.61 32.34 20.55
C MET A 1 6.55 33.16 19.63
N GLY A 2 7.86 33.28 19.89
CA GLY A 2 8.76 34.16 19.11
C GLY A 2 9.26 33.60 17.76
N GLU A 3 9.19 32.29 17.55
CA GLU A 3 9.68 31.63 16.33
C GLU A 3 8.74 31.71 15.12
N ALA A 4 7.45 32.01 15.34
CA ALA A 4 6.53 32.31 14.23
C ALA A 4 6.82 33.70 13.62
N ARG A 5 7.20 34.67 14.45
CA ARG A 5 7.51 36.05 13.99
C ARG A 5 8.87 36.14 13.28
N ARG A 6 9.86 35.33 13.67
CA ARG A 6 11.15 35.25 12.96
C ARG A 6 10.99 34.69 11.54
N ARG A 7 10.20 33.62 11.36
CA ARG A 7 9.93 33.05 10.01
C ARG A 7 9.13 33.99 9.09
N ALA A 8 8.28 34.84 9.67
CA ALA A 8 7.55 35.85 8.91
C ALA A 8 8.46 36.96 8.38
N GLN A 9 9.50 37.34 9.14
CA GLN A 9 10.53 38.27 8.65
C GLN A 9 11.46 37.63 7.61
N GLU A 10 11.69 36.31 7.70
CA GLU A 10 12.55 35.56 6.79
C GLU A 10 11.82 34.99 5.55
N ASN A 11 10.54 35.33 5.32
CA ASN A 11 9.71 34.84 4.20
C ASN A 11 9.73 33.30 4.03
N LEU A 12 10.03 32.55 5.10
CA LEU A 12 10.11 31.10 5.05
C LEU A 12 8.68 30.55 5.22
N GLY A 13 8.10 30.15 4.10
CA GLY A 13 6.75 29.58 4.00
C GLY A 13 6.48 28.42 4.98
N PRO A 14 5.20 28.06 5.18
CA PRO A 14 4.80 27.13 6.23
C PRO A 14 5.51 25.78 6.09
N ARG A 15 5.96 25.24 7.23
CA ARG A 15 6.56 23.90 7.33
C ARG A 15 5.60 22.89 6.73
N LYS A 16 5.93 22.36 5.55
CA LYS A 16 5.16 21.28 4.93
C LYS A 16 5.28 20.06 5.82
N VAL A 17 4.26 19.83 6.63
CA VAL A 17 4.05 18.55 7.30
C VAL A 17 3.93 17.53 6.18
N LYS A 18 4.97 16.69 6.04
CA LYS A 18 5.05 15.62 5.06
C LYS A 18 3.99 14.59 5.44
N THR A 19 2.74 14.88 5.11
CA THR A 19 1.64 13.94 5.19
C THR A 19 2.02 12.77 4.31
N ILE A 20 1.80 11.57 4.81
CA ILE A 20 2.05 10.28 4.15
C ILE A 20 1.04 10.12 2.99
N LYS A 21 1.00 11.09 2.08
CA LYS A 21 0.44 10.95 0.75
C LYS A 21 1.62 10.60 -0.11
N LYS A 22 1.72 9.30 -0.39
CA LYS A 22 2.60 8.66 -1.37
C LYS A 22 2.68 9.55 -2.61
N SER A 23 3.66 10.44 -2.62
CA SER A 23 3.87 11.43 -3.66
C SER A 23 4.35 10.68 -4.88
N LYS A 24 3.42 10.46 -5.81
CA LYS A 24 3.65 10.06 -7.20
C LYS A 24 4.48 11.11 -7.98
N GLU A 25 5.17 12.01 -7.28
CA GLU A 25 5.84 13.22 -7.79
C GLU A 25 7.37 13.12 -7.74
N GLU A 26 7.96 12.05 -7.19
CA GLU A 26 9.40 11.74 -7.33
C GLU A 26 9.66 10.87 -8.59
N GLU A 27 8.88 11.12 -9.64
CA GLU A 27 8.78 10.32 -10.86
C GLU A 27 10.04 10.37 -11.75
N SER A 28 11.00 11.24 -11.43
CA SER A 28 12.15 11.52 -12.30
C SER A 28 13.44 11.82 -11.55
N SER A 29 13.68 11.19 -10.40
CA SER A 29 15.04 11.18 -9.83
C SER A 29 15.71 9.85 -10.15
N ARG A 30 16.56 9.87 -11.18
CA ARG A 30 17.44 8.76 -11.56
C ARG A 30 18.30 8.43 -10.35
N ILE A 31 17.94 7.39 -9.59
CA ILE A 31 18.62 7.09 -8.33
C ILE A 31 20.11 6.75 -8.59
N ILE A 32 20.48 6.22 -9.76
CA ILE A 32 21.87 5.92 -10.14
C ILE A 32 22.02 5.97 -11.67
N GLU A 33 22.92 6.81 -12.21
CA GLU A 33 23.11 7.00 -13.67
C GLU A 33 23.70 5.79 -14.41
N TRP A 34 24.35 4.87 -13.70
CA TRP A 34 25.05 3.73 -14.30
C TRP A 34 24.13 2.56 -14.71
N LEU A 35 22.92 2.48 -14.12
CA LEU A 35 22.01 1.36 -14.37
C LEU A 35 20.74 1.88 -15.08
N PRO A 36 20.54 1.57 -16.37
CA PRO A 36 19.39 1.99 -17.15
C PRO A 36 18.12 1.19 -16.79
N ILE A 37 17.84 0.99 -15.50
CA ILE A 37 16.53 0.57 -15.04
C ILE A 37 15.72 1.83 -14.77
N THR A 38 14.77 2.10 -15.66
CA THR A 38 13.81 3.18 -15.50
C THR A 38 13.02 2.96 -14.20
N GLN A 39 13.02 3.96 -13.32
CA GLN A 39 12.27 3.91 -12.05
C GLN A 39 10.80 3.58 -12.27
N ARG A 40 10.26 3.93 -13.44
CA ARG A 40 8.92 3.59 -13.89
C ARG A 40 8.65 2.09 -13.96
N GLN A 41 9.59 1.29 -14.46
CA GLN A 41 9.42 -0.16 -14.54
C GLN A 41 9.38 -0.76 -13.13
N ARG A 42 10.26 -0.32 -12.23
CA ARG A 42 10.26 -0.77 -10.82
C ARG A 42 8.95 -0.44 -10.12
N GLU A 43 8.45 0.78 -10.29
CA GLU A 43 7.16 1.19 -9.71
C GLU A 43 6.01 0.33 -10.23
N GLN A 44 5.99 0.02 -11.53
CA GLN A 44 4.98 -0.86 -12.12
C GLN A 44 5.04 -2.28 -11.53
N PHE A 45 6.23 -2.85 -11.35
CA PHE A 45 6.40 -4.17 -10.73
C PHE A 45 5.95 -4.19 -9.26
N ILE A 46 6.32 -3.16 -8.51
CA ILE A 46 5.92 -3.04 -7.10
C ILE A 46 4.41 -2.85 -6.98
N ASP A 47 3.82 -1.97 -7.80
CA ASP A 47 2.38 -1.74 -7.83
C ASP A 47 1.61 -3.02 -8.22
N LEU A 48 2.11 -3.76 -9.21
CA LEU A 48 1.54 -5.06 -9.61
C LEU A 48 1.64 -6.09 -8.48
N THR A 49 2.77 -6.17 -7.78
CA THR A 49 2.96 -7.12 -6.67
C THR A 49 2.07 -6.78 -5.49
N ILE A 50 1.96 -5.50 -5.14
CA ILE A 50 1.08 -5.04 -4.06
C ILE A 50 -0.37 -5.36 -4.42
N LYS A 51 -0.81 -5.00 -5.64
CA LYS A 51 -2.15 -5.33 -6.13
C LYS A 51 -2.40 -6.83 -6.13
N GLY A 52 -1.44 -7.63 -6.61
CA GLY A 52 -1.49 -9.09 -6.60
C GLY A 52 -1.60 -9.66 -5.18
N GLY A 53 -0.89 -9.08 -4.21
CA GLY A 53 -1.00 -9.46 -2.80
C GLY A 53 -2.41 -9.24 -2.24
N TRP A 54 -3.03 -8.09 -2.53
CA TRP A 54 -4.42 -7.83 -2.15
C TRP A 54 -5.40 -8.80 -2.82
N VAL A 55 -5.19 -9.15 -4.09
CA VAL A 55 -5.98 -10.17 -4.79
C VAL A 55 -5.81 -11.54 -4.13
N GLY A 56 -4.59 -11.93 -3.77
CA GLY A 56 -4.31 -13.19 -3.08
C GLY A 56 -4.99 -13.28 -1.72
N ILE A 57 -4.97 -12.21 -0.93
CA ILE A 57 -5.70 -12.13 0.34
C ILE A 57 -7.21 -12.29 0.09
N GLY A 58 -7.75 -11.59 -0.91
CA GLY A 58 -9.17 -11.71 -1.28
C GLY A 58 -9.56 -13.14 -1.66
N ILE A 59 -8.74 -13.81 -2.47
CA ILE A 59 -8.96 -15.22 -2.85
C ILE A 59 -8.89 -16.13 -1.63
N LEU A 60 -7.91 -15.95 -0.75
CA LEU A 60 -7.76 -16.76 0.46
C LEU A 60 -9.01 -16.66 1.35
N VAL A 61 -9.50 -15.44 1.57
CA VAL A 61 -10.73 -15.19 2.34
C VAL A 61 -11.94 -15.80 1.63
N LEU A 62 -12.05 -15.64 0.31
CA LEU A 62 -13.15 -16.21 -0.46
C LEU A 62 -13.20 -17.74 -0.34
N VAL A 63 -12.06 -18.40 -0.54
CA VAL A 63 -11.94 -19.86 -0.37
C VAL A 63 -12.28 -20.27 1.06
N TRP A 64 -11.79 -19.54 2.05
CA TRP A 64 -12.12 -19.78 3.45
C TRP A 64 -13.63 -19.70 3.71
N VAL A 65 -14.30 -18.66 3.22
CA VAL A 65 -15.76 -18.51 3.35
C VAL A 65 -16.50 -19.64 2.62
N VAL A 66 -16.08 -19.98 1.40
CA VAL A 66 -16.65 -21.08 0.62
C VAL A 66 -16.55 -22.39 1.39
N VAL A 67 -15.36 -22.75 1.85
CA VAL A 67 -15.12 -23.98 2.64
C VAL A 67 -15.94 -23.96 3.94
N ARG A 68 -16.08 -22.79 4.58
CA ARG A 68 -16.74 -22.67 5.88
C ARG A 68 -18.26 -22.59 5.81
N ILE A 69 -18.84 -22.12 4.71
CA ILE A 69 -20.29 -21.98 4.50
C ILE A 69 -20.82 -23.11 3.61
N LEU A 70 -20.23 -23.31 2.42
CA LEU A 70 -20.68 -24.36 1.50
C LEU A 70 -20.31 -25.76 2.01
N GLY A 71 -19.20 -25.92 2.73
CA GLY A 71 -18.84 -27.22 3.34
C GLY A 71 -19.96 -27.76 4.26
N PRO A 72 -20.40 -26.98 5.26
CA PRO A 72 -21.53 -27.37 6.11
C PRO A 72 -22.88 -27.39 5.38
N ALA A 73 -23.16 -26.41 4.51
CA ALA A 73 -24.44 -26.31 3.81
C ALA A 73 -24.65 -27.44 2.78
N ALA A 74 -23.58 -27.92 2.14
CA ALA A 74 -23.60 -29.07 1.25
C ALA A 74 -23.49 -30.42 1.99
N GLY A 75 -23.27 -30.41 3.31
CA GLY A 75 -23.15 -31.62 4.13
C GLY A 75 -21.84 -32.39 3.95
N TRP A 76 -20.79 -31.78 3.38
CA TRP A 76 -19.50 -32.44 3.12
C TRP A 76 -18.63 -32.63 4.37
N TRP A 77 -18.76 -31.76 5.38
CA TRP A 77 -18.17 -31.97 6.72
C TRP A 77 -18.85 -31.06 7.76
N ILE A 78 -18.76 -31.48 9.03
CA ILE A 78 -19.22 -30.69 10.18
C ILE A 78 -17.97 -30.07 10.84
N PRO A 79 -17.91 -28.75 11.01
CA PRO A 79 -16.80 -28.10 11.67
C PRO A 79 -16.74 -28.53 13.14
N ALA A 80 -15.57 -28.99 13.58
CA ALA A 80 -15.38 -29.51 14.94
C ALA A 80 -15.58 -28.44 16.04
N ASP A 81 -15.44 -27.16 15.70
CA ASP A 81 -15.58 -26.02 16.61
C ASP A 81 -17.01 -25.77 17.14
N LEU A 82 -18.00 -26.57 16.71
CA LEU A 82 -19.40 -26.44 17.18
C LEU A 82 -19.70 -27.28 18.44
N ARG A 83 -18.69 -27.91 19.04
CA ARG A 83 -18.82 -28.81 20.20
C ARG A 83 -18.29 -28.20 21.49
#